data_AF-A0A165Q3X3-F1
#
_entry.id   AF-A0A165Q3X3-F1
#
_cell.length_a   1.000
_cell.length_b   1.000
_cell.length_c   1.000
_cell.angle_alpha   90.00
_cell.angle_beta   90.00
_cell.angle_gamma   90.00
#
_symmetry.space_group_name_H-M   'P 1'
#
loop_
_entity.id
_entity.type
_entity.pdbx_description
1 polymer ?
#
loop_
_entity_poly.entity_id
_entity_poly.type
_entity_poly.pdbx_seq_one_letter_code
_entity_poly.pdbx_strand_id
1 'polypeptide(L)' 'MAERIRRDTLFTALTRPQMFAGVTYSFFVINAVIAVELFLIFRAWWVLLVALAVHGVGVLACLNEPRLFDLWITRMR' A
#
# COMPACT_ATOMS: atom_id res chain seq x y z
N MET A 1 -31.64 5.76 18.96
CA MET A 1 -30.44 4.98 18.57
C MET A 1 -30.51 4.81 17.06
N ALA A 2 -29.71 5.54 16.29
CA ALA A 2 -29.77 5.44 14.83
C ALA A 2 -29.31 4.04 14.39
N GLU A 3 -30.11 3.39 13.54
CA GLU A 3 -29.78 2.07 13.00
C GLU A 3 -28.50 2.17 12.17
N ARG A 4 -27.50 1.35 12.50
CA ARG A 4 -26.22 1.31 11.80
C ARG A 4 -26.48 0.68 10.43
N ILE A 5 -26.21 1.43 9.35
CA ILE A 5 -26.27 0.90 7.98
C ILE A 5 -25.41 -0.37 7.92
N ARG A 6 -26.06 -1.52 7.66
CA ARG A 6 -25.38 -2.80 7.43
C ARG A 6 -24.63 -2.69 6.11
N ARG A 7 -23.30 -2.59 6.18
CA ARG A 7 -22.42 -2.59 5.00
C ARG A 7 -21.76 -3.95 4.88
N ASP A 8 -21.99 -4.64 3.77
CA ASP A 8 -21.27 -5.86 3.48
C ASP A 8 -19.82 -5.53 3.11
N THR A 9 -18.88 -6.13 3.84
CA THR A 9 -17.44 -5.93 3.66
C THR A 9 -17.02 -6.27 2.24
N LEU A 10 -17.57 -7.35 1.67
CA LEU A 10 -17.28 -7.77 0.29
C LEU A 10 -17.75 -6.73 -0.74
N PHE A 11 -18.96 -6.21 -0.57
CA PHE A 11 -19.48 -5.16 -1.47
C PHE A 11 -18.63 -3.89 -1.39
N THR A 12 -18.22 -3.51 -0.19
CA THR A 12 -17.34 -2.34 0.03
C THR A 12 -15.92 -2.56 -0.50
N ALA A 13 -15.45 -3.81 -0.57
CA ALA A 13 -14.13 -4.14 -1.10
C ALA A 13 -14.06 -3.96 -2.63
N LEU A 14 -15.17 -4.15 -3.35
CA LEU A 14 -15.22 -3.95 -4.81
C LEU A 14 -14.91 -2.51 -5.24
N THR A 15 -15.10 -1.53 -4.35
CA THR A 15 -14.78 -0.12 -4.61
C THR A 15 -13.40 0.29 -4.09
N ARG A 16 -12.65 -0.62 -3.47
CA ARG A 16 -11.28 -0.36 -3.03
C ARG A 16 -10.31 -0.58 -4.19
N PRO A 17 -9.17 0.13 -4.19
CA PRO A 17 -8.10 -0.14 -5.15
C PRO A 17 -7.57 -1.55 -4.92
N GLN A 18 -7.00 -2.15 -5.96
CA GLN A 18 -6.33 -3.44 -5.82
C GLN A 18 -5.22 -3.33 -4.78
N MET A 19 -5.25 -4.20 -3.76
CA MET A 19 -4.28 -4.22 -2.67
C MET A 19 -3.50 -5.54 -2.64
N PHE A 20 -2.28 -5.49 -2.13
CA PHE A 20 -1.45 -6.66 -1.83
C PHE A 20 -0.71 -6.43 -0.52
N ALA A 21 -0.75 -7.40 0.39
CA ALA A 21 -0.08 -7.33 1.70
C ALA A 21 -0.29 -6.00 2.47
N GLY A 22 -1.51 -5.44 2.41
CA GLY A 22 -1.90 -4.25 3.18
C GLY A 22 -1.59 -2.89 2.52
N VAL A 23 -1.01 -2.86 1.32
CA VAL A 23 -0.76 -1.64 0.53
C VAL A 23 -1.42 -1.72 -0.84
N THR A 24 -1.48 -0.63 -1.59
CA THR A 24 -1.96 -0.66 -2.98
C THR A 24 -0.99 -1.46 -3.87
N TYR A 25 -1.52 -2.09 -4.91
CA TYR A 25 -0.73 -2.91 -5.82
C TYR A 25 0.41 -2.12 -6.47
N SER A 26 0.15 -0.88 -6.92
CA SER A 26 1.18 -0.01 -7.49
C SER A 26 2.30 0.30 -6.50
N PHE A 27 1.97 0.59 -5.24
CA PHE A 27 2.97 0.82 -4.20
C PHE A 27 3.82 -0.43 -3.96
N PHE A 28 3.19 -1.60 -3.89
CA PHE A 28 3.90 -2.88 -3.72
C PHE A 28 4.90 -3.12 -4.86
N VAL A 29 4.49 -2.91 -6.11
CA VAL A 29 5.35 -3.08 -7.29
C VAL A 29 6.51 -2.09 -7.26
N ILE A 30 6.26 -0.82 -6.96
CA ILE A 30 7.32 0.21 -6.86
C ILE A 30 8.32 -0.17 -5.77
N ASN A 31 7.84 -0.57 -4.58
CA ASN A 31 8.71 -0.99 -3.49
C ASN A 31 9.56 -2.21 -3.88
N ALA A 32 8.99 -3.18 -4.60
CA ALA A 32 9.72 -4.35 -5.08
C ALA A 32 10.78 -3.98 -6.14
N VAL A 33 10.46 -3.10 -7.10
CA VAL A 33 11.42 -2.62 -8.11
C VAL A 33 12.58 -1.91 -7.44
N ILE A 34 12.31 -0.96 -6.53
CA ILE A 34 13.34 -0.25 -5.78
C ILE A 34 14.20 -1.23 -4.97
N ALA A 35 13.59 -2.21 -4.31
CA ALA A 35 14.32 -3.22 -3.55
C ALA A 35 15.28 -4.03 -4.44
N VAL A 36 14.84 -4.44 -5.63
CA VAL A 36 15.68 -5.15 -6.61
C VAL A 36 16.82 -4.26 -7.10
N GLU A 37 16.55 -3.00 -7.44
CA GLU A 37 17.58 -2.05 -7.88
C GLU A 37 18.64 -1.81 -6.79
N LEU A 38 18.21 -1.56 -5.54
CA LEU A 38 19.10 -1.41 -4.40
C LEU A 38 19.91 -2.69 -4.17
N PHE A 39 19.30 -3.86 -4.32
CA PHE A 39 20.02 -5.13 -4.19
C PHE A 39 21.10 -5.29 -5.25
N LEU A 40 20.84 -4.91 -6.51
CA LEU A 40 21.83 -4.97 -7.58
C LEU A 40 23.01 -4.00 -7.36
N ILE A 41 22.75 -2.83 -6.77
CA ILE A 41 23.77 -1.82 -6.43
C ILE A 41 24.61 -2.27 -5.23
N PHE A 42 23.98 -2.56 -4.10
CA PHE A 42 24.67 -2.83 -2.84
C PHE A 42 25.12 -4.29 -2.69
N ARG A 43 24.50 -5.21 -3.45
CA ARG A 43 24.76 -6.65 -3.43
C ARG A 43 24.72 -7.24 -2.02
N ALA A 44 23.79 -6.76 -1.20
CA ALA A 44 23.74 -7.06 0.22
C ALA A 44 22.31 -7.37 0.67
N TRP A 45 22.19 -8.35 1.58
CA TRP A 45 20.89 -8.84 2.06
C TRP A 45 20.13 -7.80 2.89
N TRP A 46 20.82 -6.84 3.53
CA TRP A 46 20.21 -5.83 4.39
C TRP A 46 19.22 -4.92 3.64
N VAL A 47 19.30 -4.86 2.30
CA VAL A 47 18.34 -4.15 1.44
C VAL A 47 16.90 -4.62 1.69
N LEU A 48 16.72 -5.89 2.04
CA LEU A 48 15.40 -6.42 2.39
C LEU A 48 14.79 -5.74 3.62
N LEU A 49 15.62 -5.30 4.58
CA LEU A 49 15.15 -4.56 5.75
C LEU A 49 14.63 -3.18 5.36
N VAL A 50 15.28 -2.52 4.38
CA VAL A 50 14.80 -1.25 3.83
C VAL A 50 13.46 -1.46 3.13
N ALA A 51 13.35 -2.49 2.29
CA ALA A 51 12.10 -2.81 1.59
C ALA A 51 10.96 -3.11 2.57
N LEU A 52 11.24 -3.83 3.67
CA LEU A 52 10.28 -4.10 4.74
C LEU A 52 9.88 -2.84 5.50
N ALA A 53 10.84 -1.95 5.81
CA ALA A 53 10.56 -0.69 6.50
C ALA A 53 9.66 0.21 5.65
N VAL A 54 10.00 0.39 4.37
CA VAL A 54 9.20 1.19 3.42
C VAL A 54 7.82 0.57 3.24
N HIS A 55 7.72 -0.75 3.08
CA HIS A 55 6.44 -1.45 3.00
C HIS A 55 5.61 -1.26 4.27
N GLY A 56 6.22 -1.38 5.45
CA GLY A 56 5.58 -1.18 6.73
C GLY A 56 4.99 0.22 6.87
N VAL A 57 5.72 1.26 6.44
CA VAL A 57 5.18 2.63 6.38
C VAL A 57 3.98 2.71 5.45
N GLY A 58 4.03 2.07 4.29
CA GLY A 58 2.90 1.97 3.37
C GLY A 58 1.67 1.31 4.01
N VAL A 59 1.86 0.21 4.76
CA VAL A 59 0.78 -0.47 5.48
C VAL A 59 0.14 0.47 6.50
N LEU A 60 0.96 1.15 7.31
CA LEU A 60 0.47 2.11 8.31
C LEU A 60 -0.34 3.25 7.66
N ALA A 61 0.12 3.74 6.50
CA ALA A 61 -0.57 4.77 5.74
C ALA A 61 -1.94 4.30 5.22
N CYS A 62 -2.06 3.02 4.83
CA CYS A 62 -3.29 2.42 4.31
C CYS A 62 -4.27 1.89 5.37
N LEU A 63 -3.94 1.94 6.67
CA LEU A 63 -4.81 1.41 7.74
C LEU A 63 -6.20 2.07 7.77
N ASN A 64 -6.23 3.39 7.60
CA ASN A 64 -7.46 4.17 7.69
C ASN A 64 -8.08 4.43 6.31
N GLU A 65 -7.25 4.70 5.30
CA GLU A 65 -7.68 5.03 3.95
C GLU A 65 -6.91 4.22 2.91
N PRO A 66 -7.48 3.11 2.39
CA PRO A 66 -6.87 2.29 1.35
C PRO A 66 -6.51 3.07 0.07
N ARG A 67 -7.19 4.19 -0.20
CA ARG A 67 -7.02 5.02 -1.40
C ARG A 67 -6.04 6.17 -1.22
N LEU A 68 -5.30 6.21 -0.11
CA LEU A 68 -4.44 7.35 0.24
C LEU A 68 -3.55 7.79 -0.93
N PHE A 69 -2.88 6.83 -1.59
CA PHE A 69 -1.97 7.11 -2.71
C PHE A 69 -2.70 7.67 -3.95
N ASP A 70 -3.84 7.09 -4.33
CA ASP A 70 -4.62 7.55 -5.48
C ASP A 70 -5.17 8.95 -5.24
N LEU A 71 -5.67 9.22 -4.03
CA LEU A 71 -6.19 10.53 -3.63
C LEU A 71 -5.09 11.58 -3.60
N TRP A 72 -3.90 11.21 -3.14
CA TRP A 72 -2.73 12.08 -3.09
C TRP A 72 -2.30 12.48 -4.51
N ILE A 73 -2.17 11.53 -5.44
CA ILE A 73 -1.85 11.81 -6.85
C ILE A 73 -2.93 12.71 -7.47
N THR A 74 -4.20 12.41 -7.23
CA THR A 74 -5.32 13.21 -7.75
C THR A 74 -5.27 14.64 -7.23
N ARG A 75 -4.85 14.86 -5.97
CA ARG A 75 -4.71 16.19 -5.37
C ARG A 75 -3.53 16.99 -5.95
N MET A 76 -2.50 16.32 -6.44
CA MET A 76 -1.32 16.98 -7.01
C MET A 76 -1.45 17.32 -8.49
N ARG A 77 -2.37 16.66 -9.18
CA ARG A 77 -2.69 16.92 -10.58
C ARG A 77 -3.62 18.13 -10.69
#